data_AF-A0A2S7I445-F1
#
_entry.id   AF-A0A2S7I445-F1
#
_cell.length_a   1.000
_cell.length_b   1.000
_cell.length_c   1.000
_cell.angle_alpha   90.00
_cell.angle_beta   90.00
_cell.angle_gamma   90.00
#
_symmetry.space_group_name_H-M   'P 1'
#
loop_
_entity.id
_entity.type
_entity.pdbx_description
1 polymer ?
#
loop_
_entity_poly.entity_id
_entity_poly.type
_entity_poly.pdbx_seq_one_letter_code
_entity_poly.pdbx_strand_id
1 'polypeptide(L)'
;MKEFANAKMDKWTLFYTILYIFFSIGMVIFMFNTDAPKFALITLGSILSGAFIFAYFMIPKISLSENAIHVKNAFVNFKISIQDISYVEKVEKLGLNIRTFGAGGVFGYFGYFNGNDVWYVTNIYKKVKITMKSGKIYMLSPENTEDFIQQITNLKSKI
;
A
#
# COMPACT_ATOMS: atom_id res chain seq x y z
N MET A 1 -0.06 -5.77 -21.69
CA MET A 1 0.35 -5.27 -20.36
C MET A 1 0.12 -6.40 -19.37
N LYS A 2 1.15 -6.85 -18.65
CA LYS A 2 1.03 -7.97 -17.69
C LYS A 2 0.59 -7.41 -16.34
N GLU A 3 -0.49 -7.93 -15.78
CA GLU A 3 -0.92 -7.57 -14.43
C GLU A 3 -0.24 -8.44 -13.38
N PHE A 4 0.05 -7.85 -12.22
CA PHE A 4 0.61 -8.54 -11.07
C PHE A 4 -0.38 -8.42 -9.92
N ALA A 5 -0.82 -9.56 -9.40
CA ALA A 5 -1.59 -9.60 -8.17
C ALA A 5 -0.76 -9.01 -7.02
N ASN A 6 -1.40 -8.32 -6.08
CA ASN A 6 -0.74 -7.87 -4.87
C ASN A 6 -0.44 -9.06 -3.96
N ALA A 7 0.65 -8.95 -3.21
CA ALA A 7 0.98 -9.87 -2.14
C ALA A 7 -0.15 -9.92 -1.10
N LYS A 8 -0.52 -11.12 -0.64
CA LYS A 8 -1.43 -11.29 0.51
C LYS A 8 -0.89 -10.56 1.73
N MET A 9 -1.79 -9.96 2.52
CA MET A 9 -1.43 -9.29 3.78
C MET A 9 -0.58 -10.19 4.67
N ASP A 10 0.47 -9.63 5.26
CA ASP A 10 1.22 -10.32 6.30
C ASP A 10 0.38 -10.44 7.58
N LYS A 11 0.84 -11.30 8.51
CA LYS A 11 0.11 -11.60 9.75
C LYS A 11 -0.16 -10.35 10.60
N TRP A 12 0.76 -9.39 10.62
CA TRP A 12 0.60 -8.17 11.41
C TRP A 12 -0.39 -7.22 10.75
N THR A 13 -0.28 -7.00 9.44
CA THR A 13 -1.25 -6.20 8.68
C THR A 13 -2.66 -6.79 8.77
N LEU A 14 -2.79 -8.11 8.68
CA LEU A 14 -4.06 -8.81 8.88
C LEU A 14 -4.59 -8.61 10.31
N PHE A 15 -3.73 -8.79 11.32
CA PHE A 15 -4.08 -8.58 12.72
C PHE A 15 -4.57 -7.16 12.98
N TYR A 16 -3.85 -6.13 12.51
CA TYR A 16 -4.24 -4.73 12.66
C TYR A 16 -5.54 -4.40 11.92
N THR A 17 -5.76 -4.98 10.74
CA THR A 17 -7.01 -4.83 9.99
C THR A 17 -8.19 -5.41 10.77
N ILE A 18 -8.03 -6.62 11.33
CA ILE A 18 -9.05 -7.27 12.15
C ILE A 18 -9.30 -6.48 13.44
N LEU A 19 -8.22 -6.07 14.13
CA LEU A 19 -8.29 -5.26 15.34
C LEU A 19 -9.03 -3.95 15.08
N TYR A 20 -8.76 -3.29 13.96
CA TYR A 20 -9.44 -2.07 13.56
C TYR A 20 -10.96 -2.28 13.41
N ILE A 21 -11.39 -3.38 12.77
CA ILE A 21 -12.80 -3.72 12.59
C ILE A 21 -13.47 -3.94 13.94
N PHE A 22 -12.89 -4.79 14.79
CA PHE A 22 -13.46 -5.08 16.12
C PHE A 22 -13.47 -3.86 17.02
N PHE A 23 -12.40 -3.06 17.02
CA PHE A 23 -12.34 -1.81 17.75
C PHE A 23 -13.44 -0.84 17.28
N SER A 24 -13.62 -0.71 15.97
CA SER A 24 -14.62 0.22 15.41
C SER A 24 -16.05 -0.20 15.79
N ILE A 25 -16.37 -1.48 15.66
CA ILE A 25 -17.67 -2.03 16.05
C ILE A 25 -17.87 -1.90 17.58
N GLY A 26 -16.85 -2.29 18.35
CA GLY A 26 -16.88 -2.22 19.82
C GLY A 26 -17.12 -0.80 20.34
N MET A 27 -16.46 0.21 19.74
CA MET A 27 -16.66 1.62 20.08
C MET A 27 -18.08 2.10 19.80
N VAL A 28 -18.66 1.71 18.66
CA VAL A 28 -20.05 2.08 18.33
C VAL A 28 -21.04 1.42 19.29
N ILE A 29 -20.86 0.13 19.62
CA ILE A 29 -21.69 -0.59 20.60
C ILE A 29 -21.55 0.03 21.99
N PHE A 30 -20.33 0.34 22.42
CA PHE A 30 -20.07 0.97 23.72
C PHE A 30 -20.77 2.34 23.83
N MET A 31 -20.67 3.18 22.80
CA MET A 31 -21.34 4.48 22.77
C MET A 31 -22.87 4.33 22.78
N PHE A 32 -23.39 3.33 22.08
CA PHE A 32 -24.83 3.03 22.11
C PHE A 32 -25.30 2.63 23.51
N ASN A 33 -24.55 1.76 24.20
CA ASN A 33 -24.89 1.27 25.54
C ASN A 33 -24.69 2.31 26.67
N THR A 34 -24.01 3.41 26.39
CA THR A 34 -23.77 4.51 27.33
C THR A 34 -24.66 5.73 27.04
N ASP A 35 -25.69 5.55 26.22
CA ASP A 35 -26.64 6.59 25.79
C ASP A 35 -25.95 7.85 25.23
N ALA A 36 -24.84 7.66 24.51
CA ALA A 36 -24.14 8.76 23.86
C ALA A 36 -25.09 9.49 22.88
N PRO A 37 -24.94 10.82 22.71
CA PRO A 37 -25.77 11.57 21.77
C PRO A 37 -25.73 10.96 20.37
N LYS A 38 -26.89 10.80 19.72
CA LYS A 38 -27.01 10.20 18.39
C LYS A 38 -26.06 10.82 17.37
N PHE A 39 -25.89 12.15 17.42
CA PHE A 39 -24.97 12.88 16.56
C PHE A 39 -23.51 12.41 16.73
N ALA A 40 -23.06 12.19 17.97
CA ALA A 40 -21.72 11.72 18.25
C ALA A 40 -21.50 10.29 17.73
N LEU A 41 -22.48 9.40 17.93
CA LEU A 41 -22.44 8.02 17.41
C LEU A 41 -22.33 8.01 15.89
N ILE A 42 -23.18 8.76 15.19
CA ILE A 42 -23.18 8.84 13.71
C ILE A 42 -21.86 9.43 13.21
N THR A 43 -21.35 10.47 13.86
CA THR A 43 -20.11 11.13 13.46
C THR A 43 -18.91 10.18 13.61
N LEU A 44 -18.76 9.53 14.76
CA LEU A 44 -17.65 8.59 14.98
C LEU A 44 -17.76 7.39 14.03
N GLY A 45 -18.95 6.80 13.91
CA GLY A 45 -19.19 5.67 13.01
C GLY A 45 -18.80 6.02 11.56
N SER A 46 -19.19 7.20 11.10
CA SER A 46 -18.87 7.69 9.76
C SER A 46 -17.37 7.92 9.55
N ILE A 47 -16.65 8.46 10.55
CA ILE A 47 -15.19 8.65 10.48
C ILE A 47 -14.47 7.29 10.38
N LEU A 48 -14.86 6.32 11.22
CA LEU A 48 -14.24 4.99 11.24
C LEU A 48 -14.54 4.21 9.96
N SER A 49 -15.79 4.17 9.53
CA SER A 49 -16.15 3.53 8.25
C SER A 49 -15.49 4.24 7.07
N GLY A 50 -15.46 5.57 7.08
CA GLY A 50 -14.80 6.37 6.05
C GLY A 50 -13.30 6.07 5.94
N ALA A 51 -12.59 5.99 7.07
CA ALA A 51 -11.18 5.64 7.09
C ALA A 51 -10.91 4.21 6.60
N PHE A 52 -11.76 3.24 6.94
CA PHE A 52 -11.66 1.87 6.45
C PHE A 52 -11.87 1.77 4.93
N ILE A 53 -12.94 2.41 4.43
CA ILE A 53 -13.26 2.46 2.99
C ILE A 53 -12.15 3.19 2.23
N PHE A 54 -11.65 4.29 2.78
CA PHE A 54 -10.52 5.03 2.21
C PHE A 54 -9.29 4.13 2.07
N ALA A 55 -8.91 3.41 3.13
CA ALA A 55 -7.78 2.48 3.09
C ALA A 55 -7.99 1.35 2.06
N TYR A 56 -9.20 0.80 1.96
CA TYR A 56 -9.54 -0.22 0.96
C TYR A 56 -9.33 0.30 -0.47
N PHE A 57 -9.77 1.51 -0.76
CA PHE A 57 -9.61 2.13 -2.08
C PHE A 57 -8.18 2.55 -2.42
N MET A 58 -7.25 2.50 -1.46
CA MET A 58 -5.83 2.70 -1.70
C MET A 58 -5.11 1.43 -2.18
N ILE A 59 -5.73 0.24 -2.13
CA ILE A 59 -5.13 -1.00 -2.62
C ILE A 59 -4.80 -0.85 -4.12
N PRO A 60 -3.52 -0.97 -4.52
CA PRO A 60 -3.09 -0.71 -5.90
C PRO A 60 -3.46 -1.86 -6.84
N LYS A 61 -3.59 -1.56 -8.13
CA LYS A 61 -3.40 -2.49 -9.23
C LYS A 61 -2.04 -2.19 -9.84
N ILE A 62 -1.21 -3.22 -9.94
CA ILE A 62 0.16 -3.13 -10.47
C ILE A 62 0.18 -3.84 -11.81
N SER A 63 0.68 -3.16 -12.84
CA SER A 63 0.84 -3.75 -14.16
C SER A 63 2.10 -3.26 -14.85
N LEU A 64 2.65 -4.09 -15.74
CA LEU A 64 3.89 -3.84 -16.46
C LEU A 64 3.62 -3.75 -17.96
N SER A 65 4.17 -2.69 -18.56
CA SER A 65 4.27 -2.49 -20.00
C SER A 65 5.73 -2.47 -20.43
N GLU A 66 6.00 -2.41 -21.73
CA GLU A 66 7.37 -2.43 -22.26
C GLU A 66 8.25 -1.30 -21.71
N ASN A 67 7.68 -0.13 -21.47
CA ASN A 67 8.43 1.07 -21.09
C ASN A 67 8.19 1.54 -19.65
N ALA A 68 7.17 1.01 -18.97
CA ALA A 68 6.79 1.50 -17.64
C ALA A 68 6.05 0.47 -16.78
N ILE A 69 6.21 0.60 -15.47
CA ILE A 69 5.35 0.03 -14.44
C ILE A 69 4.20 1.01 -14.19
N HIS A 70 2.96 0.53 -14.18
CA HIS A 70 1.76 1.32 -13.91
C HIS A 70 1.23 0.94 -12.53
N VAL A 71 0.94 1.96 -11.72
CA VAL A 71 0.34 1.80 -10.39
C VAL A 71 -0.93 2.63 -10.35
N LYS A 72 -2.06 1.96 -10.15
CA LYS A 72 -3.39 2.58 -10.20
C LYS A 72 -4.27 2.12 -9.05
N ASN A 73 -4.96 3.04 -8.40
CA ASN A 73 -6.10 2.75 -7.51
C ASN A 73 -7.19 3.80 -7.70
N ALA A 74 -8.10 3.99 -6.73
CA ALA A 74 -9.16 4.99 -6.84
C ALA A 74 -8.65 6.44 -6.78
N PHE A 75 -7.48 6.68 -6.19
CA PHE A 75 -6.93 8.01 -5.90
C PHE A 75 -5.72 8.37 -6.75
N VAL A 76 -4.94 7.37 -7.20
CA VAL A 76 -3.72 7.60 -7.97
C VAL A 76 -3.69 6.79 -9.25
N ASN A 77 -3.00 7.35 -10.24
CA ASN A 77 -2.70 6.73 -11.51
C ASN A 77 -1.36 7.29 -12.00
N PHE A 78 -0.27 6.61 -11.70
CA PHE A 78 1.07 7.06 -12.08
C PHE A 78 1.89 5.94 -12.70
N LYS A 79 2.98 6.34 -13.37
CA LYS A 79 3.87 5.45 -14.11
C LYS A 79 5.30 5.59 -13.57
N ILE A 80 6.01 4.47 -13.51
CA ILE A 80 7.44 4.42 -13.21
C ILE A 80 8.13 3.98 -14.51
N SER A 81 8.83 4.90 -15.16
CA SER A 81 9.56 4.64 -16.40
C SER A 81 10.70 3.67 -16.16
N ILE A 82 10.79 2.61 -16.97
CA ILE A 82 11.86 1.59 -16.87
C ILE A 82 13.24 2.23 -17.12
N GLN A 83 13.30 3.20 -18.03
CA GLN A 83 14.55 3.90 -18.40
C GLN A 83 15.16 4.70 -17.24
N ASP A 84 14.31 5.13 -16.31
CA ASP A 84 14.71 5.96 -15.17
C ASP A 84 15.03 5.13 -13.92
N ILE A 85 14.87 3.80 -13.98
CA ILE A 85 15.20 2.91 -12.87
C ILE A 85 16.72 2.75 -12.77
N SER A 86 17.29 3.11 -11.63
CA SER A 86 18.69 2.86 -11.30
C SER A 86 18.88 1.39 -10.90
N TYR A 87 18.12 0.92 -9.90
CA TYR A 87 18.22 -0.43 -9.38
C TYR A 87 16.87 -0.92 -8.83
N VAL A 88 16.64 -2.24 -8.90
CA VAL A 88 15.45 -2.90 -8.38
C VAL A 88 15.86 -4.12 -7.56
N GLU A 89 15.28 -4.27 -6.36
CA GLU A 89 15.61 -5.36 -5.44
C GLU A 89 14.40 -5.83 -4.63
N LYS A 90 14.44 -7.10 -4.23
CA LYS A 90 13.53 -7.64 -3.22
C LYS A 90 13.98 -7.19 -1.84
N VAL A 91 13.06 -6.71 -1.02
CA VAL A 91 13.36 -6.26 0.35
C VAL A 91 12.46 -6.96 1.36
N GLU A 92 13.02 -7.91 2.11
CA GLU A 92 12.28 -8.65 3.14
C GLU A 92 12.45 -8.06 4.55
N LYS A 93 13.55 -7.34 4.78
CA LYS A 93 13.85 -6.76 6.10
C LYS A 93 12.96 -5.56 6.40
N LEU A 94 12.62 -5.42 7.67
CA LEU A 94 11.99 -4.23 8.24
C LEU A 94 13.09 -3.21 8.57
N GLY A 95 13.06 -2.06 7.92
CA GLY A 95 13.82 -0.87 8.30
C GLY A 95 12.95 0.11 9.09
N LEU A 96 13.54 1.24 9.48
CA LEU A 96 12.78 2.37 10.00
C LEU A 96 11.88 2.94 8.90
N ASN A 97 10.56 2.93 9.12
CA ASN A 97 9.57 3.38 8.14
C ASN A 97 8.66 4.43 8.79
N ILE A 98 9.02 5.70 8.62
CA ILE A 98 8.22 6.82 9.13
C ILE A 98 7.17 7.16 8.08
N ARG A 99 5.89 7.01 8.43
CA ARG A 99 4.78 7.43 7.57
C ARG A 99 4.67 8.96 7.58
N THR A 100 4.99 9.59 6.46
CA THR A 100 4.87 11.04 6.28
C THR A 100 3.43 11.43 5.95
N PHE A 101 2.77 10.69 5.05
CA PHE A 101 1.37 10.92 4.70
C PHE A 101 0.74 9.66 4.08
N GLY A 102 -0.47 9.29 4.51
CA GLY A 102 -1.23 8.18 3.92
C GLY A 102 -1.79 7.20 4.96
N ALA A 103 -2.05 5.96 4.52
CA ALA A 103 -2.63 4.90 5.33
C ALA A 103 -1.60 3.81 5.64
N GLY A 104 -1.68 3.22 6.84
CA GLY A 104 -0.75 2.17 7.28
C GLY A 104 -1.36 1.30 8.36
N GLY A 105 -1.21 -0.02 8.22
CA GLY A 105 -1.70 -1.04 9.16
C GLY A 105 -3.05 -1.65 8.80
N VAL A 106 -3.90 -0.93 8.07
CA VAL A 106 -5.19 -1.45 7.55
C VAL A 106 -5.03 -1.72 6.05
N PHE A 107 -5.21 -2.97 5.62
CA PHE A 107 -4.95 -3.50 4.27
C PHE A 107 -3.51 -3.41 3.74
N GLY A 108 -2.68 -2.51 4.27
CA GLY A 108 -1.30 -2.32 3.86
C GLY A 108 -0.73 -0.98 4.30
N TYR A 109 0.25 -0.51 3.53
CA TYR A 109 1.02 0.71 3.72
C TYR A 109 1.01 1.48 2.40
N PHE A 110 0.26 2.57 2.36
CA PHE A 110 -0.06 3.32 1.15
C PHE A 110 0.20 4.81 1.37
N GLY A 111 0.99 5.43 0.48
CA GLY A 111 1.29 6.85 0.52
C GLY A 111 2.79 7.15 0.62
N TYR A 112 3.13 8.22 1.32
CA TYR A 112 4.48 8.73 1.47
C TYR A 112 5.13 8.27 2.77
N PHE A 113 6.32 7.71 2.65
CA PHE A 113 7.14 7.23 3.76
C PHE A 113 8.55 7.81 3.65
N ASN A 114 9.24 7.90 4.79
CA ASN A 114 10.63 8.34 4.89
C ASN A 114 10.91 9.64 4.11
N GLY A 115 9.98 10.60 4.19
CA GLY A 115 9.99 11.81 3.38
C GLY A 115 9.13 11.65 2.14
N ASN A 116 9.73 11.29 1.01
CA ASN A 116 9.06 11.30 -0.30
C ASN A 116 9.08 9.93 -1.02
N ASP A 117 9.36 8.85 -0.29
CA ASP A 117 9.26 7.50 -0.85
C ASP A 117 7.79 7.16 -1.04
N VAL A 118 7.44 6.61 -2.21
CA VAL A 118 6.04 6.30 -2.55
C VAL A 118 5.79 4.81 -2.39
N TRP A 119 4.92 4.47 -1.44
CA TRP A 119 4.66 3.10 -1.04
C TRP A 119 3.24 2.70 -1.43
N TYR A 120 3.15 1.55 -2.07
CA TYR A 120 1.89 0.84 -2.32
C TYR A 120 2.11 -0.64 -2.01
N VAL A 121 2.14 -0.94 -0.71
CA VAL A 121 2.63 -2.21 -0.15
C VAL A 121 1.53 -2.87 0.69
N THR A 122 0.97 -3.98 0.23
CA THR A 122 0.00 -4.81 0.97
C THR A 122 0.67 -5.81 1.91
N ASN A 123 1.96 -6.12 1.71
CA ASN A 123 2.74 -7.01 2.57
C ASN A 123 4.15 -6.43 2.81
N ILE A 124 4.44 -6.07 4.05
CA ILE A 124 5.70 -5.38 4.39
C ILE A 124 6.93 -6.28 4.29
N TYR A 125 6.77 -7.60 4.33
CA TYR A 125 7.87 -8.58 4.21
C TYR A 125 8.05 -9.09 2.78
N LYS A 126 7.08 -8.82 1.90
CA LYS A 126 7.09 -9.26 0.50
C LYS A 126 6.93 -8.07 -0.42
N LYS A 127 8.01 -7.29 -0.56
CA LYS A 127 8.04 -6.04 -1.32
C LYS A 127 9.28 -5.94 -2.19
N VAL A 128 9.16 -5.11 -3.22
CA VAL A 128 10.19 -4.74 -4.18
C VAL A 128 10.46 -3.25 -4.03
N LYS A 129 11.72 -2.91 -3.87
CA LYS A 129 12.23 -1.54 -3.88
C LYS A 129 12.68 -1.19 -5.29
N ILE A 130 12.18 -0.08 -5.79
CA ILE A 130 12.60 0.51 -7.07
C ILE A 130 13.27 1.84 -6.75
N THR A 131 14.58 1.91 -6.99
CA THR A 131 15.36 3.13 -6.81
C THR A 131 15.53 3.80 -8.16
N MET A 132 15.04 5.03 -8.28
CA MET A 132 15.17 5.83 -9.51
C MET A 132 16.55 6.47 -9.60
N LYS A 133 16.98 6.82 -10.83
CA LYS A 133 18.20 7.62 -11.06
C LYS A 133 18.19 8.97 -10.33
N SER A 134 17.00 9.53 -10.11
CA SER A 134 16.82 10.77 -9.31
C SER A 134 16.96 10.57 -7.80
N GLY A 135 17.12 9.34 -7.33
CA GLY A 135 17.13 9.00 -5.90
C GLY A 135 15.74 8.75 -5.30
N LYS A 136 14.65 9.05 -6.02
CA LYS A 136 13.29 8.73 -5.57
C LYS A 136 13.10 7.23 -5.43
N ILE A 137 12.41 6.78 -4.38
CA ILE A 137 12.13 5.37 -4.12
C ILE A 137 10.64 5.09 -4.29
N TYR A 138 10.34 3.97 -4.95
CA TYR A 138 9.02 3.35 -4.95
C TYR A 138 9.09 1.98 -4.29
N MET A 139 8.09 1.66 -3.47
CA MET A 139 7.93 0.35 -2.85
C MET A 139 6.61 -0.27 -3.28
N LEU A 140 6.67 -1.45 -3.87
CA LEU A 140 5.52 -2.20 -4.37
C LEU A 140 5.55 -3.62 -3.83
N SER A 141 4.40 -4.27 -3.66
CA SER A 141 4.34 -5.67 -3.19
C SER A 141 3.56 -6.57 -4.14
N PRO A 142 4.11 -6.96 -5.29
CA PRO A 142 3.53 -7.98 -6.13
C PRO A 142 3.64 -9.37 -5.46
N GLU A 143 2.68 -10.26 -5.73
CA GLU A 143 2.63 -11.62 -5.19
C GLU A 143 3.77 -12.50 -5.72
N ASN A 144 4.27 -12.26 -6.93
CA ASN A 144 5.48 -12.93 -7.43
C ASN A 144 6.59 -11.88 -7.62
N THR A 145 7.35 -11.64 -6.56
CA THR A 145 8.39 -10.61 -6.53
C THR A 145 9.53 -10.90 -7.50
N GLU A 146 9.89 -12.17 -7.63
CA GLU A 146 10.97 -12.67 -8.49
C GLU A 146 10.61 -12.50 -9.96
N ASP A 147 9.41 -12.93 -10.38
CA ASP A 147 8.91 -12.73 -11.76
C ASP A 147 8.79 -11.24 -12.10
N PHE A 148 8.33 -10.42 -11.15
CA PHE A 148 8.22 -8.97 -11.36
C PHE A 148 9.60 -8.33 -11.59
N ILE A 149 10.59 -8.64 -10.75
CA ILE A 149 11.96 -8.15 -10.89
C ILE A 149 12.58 -8.65 -12.19
N GLN A 150 12.43 -9.93 -12.52
CA GLN A 150 13.01 -10.52 -13.72
C GLN A 150 12.50 -9.82 -14.99
N GLN A 151 11.21 -9.51 -15.05
CA GLN A 151 10.64 -8.80 -16.21
C GLN A 151 11.15 -7.37 -16.32
N ILE A 152 11.27 -6.64 -15.20
CA ILE A 152 11.85 -5.29 -15.20
C ILE A 152 13.30 -5.33 -15.71
N THR A 153 14.10 -6.29 -15.23
CA THR A 153 15.50 -6.46 -15.65
C THR A 153 15.60 -6.80 -17.14
N ASN A 154 14.75 -7.70 -17.64
CA ASN A 154 14.69 -8.06 -19.05
C ASN A 154 14.26 -6.90 -19.96
N LEU A 155 13.40 -6.00 -19.47
CA LEU A 155 13.03 -4.79 -20.21
C LEU A 155 14.17 -3.77 -20.19
N LYS A 156 14.85 -3.62 -19.05
CA LYS A 156 15.98 -2.70 -18.91
C LYS A 156 17.18 -3.11 -19.78
N SER A 157 17.43 -4.40 -20.00
CA SER A 157 18.54 -4.86 -20.86
C SER A 157 18.31 -4.65 -22.36
N LYS A 158 17.09 -4.28 -22.77
CA LYS A 158 16.71 -3.99 -24.16
C LYS A 158 16.80 -2.50 -24.52
N ILE A 159 17.15 -1.65 -23.56
CA ILE A 159 17.20 -0.18 -23.67
C ILE A 159 18.63 0.26 -23.48
#